data_AF-A0A7X7MTA3-F1
#
_entry.id   AF-A0A7X7MTA3-F1
#
_cell.length_a   1.000
_cell.length_b   1.000
_cell.length_c   1.000
_cell.angle_alpha   90.00
_cell.angle_beta   90.00
_cell.angle_gamma   90.00
#
_symmetry.space_group_name_H-M   'P 1'
#
loop_
_entity.id
_entity.type
_entity.pdbx_description
1 polymer ?
#
loop_
_entity_poly.entity_id
_entity_poly.type
_entity_poly.pdbx_seq_one_letter_code
_entity_poly.pdbx_strand_id
1 'polypeptide(L)'
;MKSLWWIAACWMSVPWLACGWGGGHDVVARAVAARLPEPWRAALQDERLAQFCRDNHYPDARTAFAENPRVTPEERAFLAARAMKDSGAFHADEGRAAAFALLTRALREKRADSVSLWLGALAHSTADMVACNHDPIVHLATYGWSDRDWAFRLPNGKPIGGLDLIWVESTPETRAVWQAHVDKVVAADAGRFAADAVLEIMLSGIRGVEVCAPLGVPILQHACAWSGKKDAASRDALARHFSVLGCWAVARTLGDFLAAQRLAAGGGDVPDITEALRQRYRDACAAFTASRRLQDDSLAKGLTAPQHSERPFVGVVVEPTWRMNEGMFGFNDRVLAAQSVQHLRRQFKNAALVDVRTVMAEGIDAARIPQVIVFAQRTGEYFTLKPAVLTERLVAYRKAGGKIIWVGGAP
;
A
#
# COMPACT_ATOMS: atom_id res chain seq x y z
N MET A 1 -23.60 35.78 -20.61
CA MET A 1 -22.17 35.43 -20.68
C MET A 1 -21.52 35.62 -19.31
N LYS A 2 -21.56 34.60 -18.45
CA LYS A 2 -20.77 34.51 -17.21
C LYS A 2 -20.41 33.03 -16.97
N SER A 3 -19.11 32.76 -16.94
CA SER A 3 -18.36 31.65 -16.33
C SER A 3 -19.03 30.27 -16.16
N LEU A 4 -18.68 29.34 -17.04
CA LEU A 4 -18.90 27.88 -16.94
C LEU A 4 -17.64 27.11 -16.49
N TRP A 5 -16.67 27.78 -15.85
CA TRP A 5 -15.33 27.22 -15.59
C TRP A 5 -15.15 26.57 -14.20
N TRP A 6 -16.18 26.48 -13.35
CA TRP A 6 -16.04 25.99 -11.98
C TRP A 6 -16.68 24.63 -11.68
N ILE A 7 -17.31 23.97 -12.66
CA ILE A 7 -18.02 22.69 -12.41
C ILE A 7 -17.21 21.45 -12.85
N ALA A 8 -16.20 21.60 -13.72
CA ALA A 8 -15.42 20.47 -14.21
C ALA A 8 -14.16 20.11 -13.36
N ALA A 9 -13.70 21.00 -12.48
CA ALA A 9 -12.46 20.80 -11.73
C ALA A 9 -12.66 20.08 -10.37
N CYS A 10 -13.89 19.99 -9.85
CA CYS A 10 -14.16 19.40 -8.54
C CYS A 10 -14.63 17.92 -8.60
N TRP A 11 -14.76 17.33 -9.79
CA TRP A 11 -15.24 15.94 -9.95
C TRP A 11 -14.13 14.93 -10.24
N MET A 12 -12.85 15.35 -10.32
CA MET A 12 -11.70 14.44 -10.48
C MET A 12 -10.74 14.44 -9.29
N SER A 13 -11.08 15.14 -8.20
CA SER A 13 -10.27 15.22 -7.00
C SER A 13 -11.04 14.61 -5.83
N VAL A 14 -10.79 13.32 -5.64
CA VAL A 14 -10.83 12.50 -4.41
C VAL A 14 -11.39 11.15 -4.83
N PRO A 15 -10.58 10.07 -4.87
CA PRO A 15 -11.14 8.73 -4.90
C PRO A 15 -11.87 8.55 -3.56
N TRP A 16 -13.16 8.86 -3.55
CA TRP A 16 -14.05 8.53 -2.46
C TRP A 16 -13.98 7.01 -2.29
N LEU A 17 -13.40 6.57 -1.18
CA LEU A 17 -13.35 5.18 -0.72
C LEU A 17 -12.59 4.22 -1.65
N ALA A 18 -11.31 4.51 -1.89
CA ALA A 18 -10.36 3.45 -2.21
C ALA A 18 -10.03 2.64 -0.94
N CYS A 19 -10.96 1.80 -0.48
CA CYS A 19 -10.71 0.86 0.61
C CYS A 19 -9.69 -0.20 0.14
N GLY A 20 -8.51 -0.26 0.79
CA GLY A 20 -7.41 -1.16 0.44
C GLY A 20 -7.89 -2.61 0.35
N TRP A 21 -8.53 -3.08 1.41
CA TRP A 21 -9.37 -4.27 1.37
C TRP A 21 -10.79 -3.91 1.83
N GLY A 22 -11.81 -4.53 1.27
CA GLY A 22 -13.15 -4.55 1.82
C GLY A 22 -13.24 -5.70 2.82
N GLY A 23 -13.92 -6.79 2.43
CA GLY A 23 -14.05 -7.99 3.28
C GLY A 23 -12.73 -8.68 3.61
N GLY A 24 -11.64 -8.39 2.89
CA GLY A 24 -10.31 -8.93 3.16
C GLY A 24 -9.81 -8.62 4.57
N HIS A 25 -10.21 -7.49 5.16
CA HIS A 25 -9.93 -7.16 6.55
C HIS A 25 -10.51 -8.20 7.53
N ASP A 26 -11.70 -8.73 7.25
CA ASP A 26 -12.31 -9.75 8.10
C ASP A 26 -11.56 -11.09 8.03
N VAL A 27 -11.01 -11.43 6.85
CA VAL A 27 -10.18 -12.63 6.66
C VAL A 27 -8.93 -12.55 7.54
N VAL A 28 -8.26 -11.40 7.54
CA VAL A 28 -7.09 -11.15 8.39
C VAL A 28 -7.48 -11.16 9.86
N ALA A 29 -8.57 -10.47 10.23
CA ALA A 29 -9.05 -10.41 11.61
C ALA A 29 -9.33 -11.81 12.17
N ARG A 30 -10.06 -12.65 11.44
CA ARG A 30 -10.33 -14.04 11.86
C ARG A 30 -9.03 -14.84 12.01
N ALA A 31 -8.10 -14.70 11.07
CA ALA A 31 -6.83 -15.42 11.12
C ALA A 31 -5.93 -14.98 12.29
N VAL A 32 -5.91 -13.68 12.62
CA VAL A 32 -5.23 -13.13 13.79
C VAL A 32 -5.85 -13.66 15.07
N ALA A 33 -7.18 -13.52 15.24
CA ALA A 33 -7.88 -13.95 16.45
C ALA A 33 -7.65 -15.43 16.78
N ALA A 34 -7.69 -16.30 15.75
CA ALA A 34 -7.43 -17.73 15.90
C ALA A 34 -5.99 -18.09 16.33
N ARG A 35 -5.04 -17.15 16.18
CA ARG A 35 -3.59 -17.36 16.40
C ARG A 35 -3.00 -16.51 17.52
N LEU A 36 -3.83 -15.74 18.23
CA LEU A 36 -3.38 -15.03 19.43
C LEU A 36 -2.94 -16.02 20.53
N PRO A 37 -2.05 -15.61 21.45
CA PRO A 37 -1.76 -16.39 22.63
C PRO A 37 -2.96 -16.42 23.59
N GLU A 38 -3.01 -17.43 24.46
CA GLU A 38 -3.95 -17.42 25.58
C GLU A 38 -3.63 -16.27 26.56
N PRO A 39 -4.64 -15.70 27.23
CA PRO A 39 -6.08 -16.04 27.18
C PRO A 39 -6.85 -15.35 26.03
N TRP A 40 -6.16 -14.59 25.16
CA TRP A 40 -6.81 -13.71 24.18
C TRP A 40 -7.50 -14.46 23.04
N ARG A 41 -6.93 -15.60 22.64
CA ARG A 41 -7.57 -16.49 21.66
C ARG A 41 -8.93 -16.98 22.15
N ALA A 42 -9.03 -17.42 23.41
CA ALA A 42 -10.31 -17.82 23.99
C ALA A 42 -11.27 -16.62 24.16
N ALA A 43 -10.75 -15.44 24.47
CA ALA A 43 -11.56 -14.23 24.64
C ALA A 43 -12.15 -13.67 23.32
N LEU A 44 -11.51 -13.94 22.18
CA LEU A 44 -11.95 -13.48 20.85
C LEU A 44 -12.61 -14.61 20.03
N GLN A 45 -13.65 -15.22 20.60
CA GLN A 45 -14.51 -16.21 19.93
C GLN A 45 -15.95 -15.69 19.79
N ASP A 46 -16.78 -16.37 19.01
CA ASP A 46 -18.22 -16.12 18.89
C ASP A 46 -18.59 -14.64 18.64
N GLU A 47 -19.45 -14.04 19.48
CA GLU A 47 -19.86 -12.64 19.35
C GLU A 47 -18.69 -11.66 19.48
N ARG A 48 -17.66 -12.01 20.27
CA ARG A 48 -16.44 -11.20 20.41
C ARG A 48 -15.60 -11.23 19.14
N LEU A 49 -15.56 -12.36 18.44
CA LEU A 49 -14.93 -12.44 17.12
C LEU A 49 -15.66 -11.56 16.10
N ALA A 50 -17.00 -11.59 16.10
CA ALA A 50 -17.80 -10.73 15.23
C ALA A 50 -17.56 -9.25 15.54
N GLN A 51 -17.45 -8.88 16.82
CA GLN A 51 -17.10 -7.52 17.23
C GLN A 51 -15.67 -7.15 16.81
N PHE A 52 -14.70 -8.05 16.95
CA PHE A 52 -13.33 -7.81 16.52
C PHE A 52 -13.21 -7.57 15.00
N CYS A 53 -14.00 -8.28 14.19
CA CYS A 53 -14.09 -8.00 12.76
C CYS A 53 -14.65 -6.60 12.51
N ARG A 54 -15.72 -6.19 13.23
CA ARG A 54 -16.24 -4.81 13.14
C ARG A 54 -15.21 -3.76 13.57
N ASP A 55 -14.44 -4.04 14.62
CA ASP A 55 -13.37 -3.16 15.10
C ASP A 55 -12.24 -3.04 14.08
N ASN A 56 -12.02 -4.06 13.26
CA ASN A 56 -11.10 -3.99 12.12
C ASN A 56 -11.55 -2.93 11.11
N HIS A 57 -12.85 -2.66 10.95
CA HIS A 57 -13.33 -1.59 10.06
C HIS A 57 -13.39 -0.21 10.74
N TYR A 58 -12.94 -0.10 12.00
CA TYR A 58 -12.99 1.18 12.73
C TYR A 58 -12.22 2.31 12.04
N PRO A 59 -11.01 2.11 11.47
CA PRO A 59 -10.31 3.18 10.75
C PRO A 59 -11.10 3.71 9.55
N ASP A 60 -11.67 2.81 8.75
CA ASP A 60 -12.48 3.16 7.57
C ASP A 60 -13.76 3.92 7.91
N ALA A 61 -14.32 3.71 9.12
CA ALA A 61 -15.53 4.40 9.55
C ALA A 61 -15.33 5.92 9.72
N ARG A 62 -14.10 6.40 9.91
CA ARG A 62 -13.75 7.83 10.09
C ARG A 62 -14.62 8.54 11.14
N THR A 63 -14.93 7.83 12.22
CA THR A 63 -15.80 8.32 13.29
C THR A 63 -15.00 9.12 14.30
N ALA A 64 -15.60 10.19 14.85
CA ALA A 64 -14.95 10.97 15.88
C ALA A 64 -14.73 10.11 17.13
N PHE A 65 -13.57 10.21 17.79
CA PHE A 65 -13.25 9.35 18.93
C PHE A 65 -14.23 9.46 20.10
N ALA A 66 -14.93 10.59 20.24
CA ALA A 66 -15.95 10.80 21.27
C ALA A 66 -17.24 10.00 21.01
N GLU A 67 -17.49 9.58 19.77
CA GLU A 67 -18.69 8.82 19.39
C GLU A 67 -18.55 7.32 19.70
N ASN A 68 -17.33 6.83 19.89
CA ASN A 68 -17.09 5.44 20.27
C ASN A 68 -16.95 5.32 21.81
N PRO A 69 -17.94 4.74 22.51
CA PRO A 69 -17.94 4.66 23.97
C PRO A 69 -16.81 3.79 24.54
N ARG A 70 -16.15 2.97 23.71
CA ARG A 70 -15.02 2.12 24.11
C ARG A 70 -13.68 2.86 24.16
N VAL A 71 -13.62 4.08 23.61
CA VAL A 71 -12.45 4.95 23.69
C VAL A 71 -12.55 5.79 24.96
N THR A 72 -11.64 5.58 25.91
CA THR A 72 -11.71 6.25 27.23
C THR A 72 -11.33 7.73 27.15
N PRO A 73 -11.68 8.57 28.15
CA PRO A 73 -11.25 9.97 28.20
C PRO A 73 -9.73 10.15 28.09
N GLU A 74 -8.96 9.28 28.73
CA GLU A 74 -7.49 9.31 28.71
C GLU A 74 -6.94 8.96 27.32
N GLU A 75 -7.55 8.00 26.63
CA GLU A 75 -7.18 7.63 25.27
C GLU A 75 -7.52 8.75 24.28
N ARG A 76 -8.67 9.42 24.45
CA ARG A 76 -9.03 10.62 23.67
C ARG A 76 -8.03 11.75 23.89
N ALA A 77 -7.62 12.00 25.13
CA ALA A 77 -6.60 13.01 25.44
C ALA A 77 -5.25 12.66 24.78
N PHE A 78 -4.86 11.38 24.82
CA PHE A 78 -3.65 10.90 24.15
C PHE A 78 -3.71 11.11 22.62
N LEU A 79 -4.84 10.80 21.98
CA LEU A 79 -5.03 10.98 20.54
C LEU A 79 -5.08 12.48 20.16
N ALA A 80 -5.78 13.30 20.95
CA ALA A 80 -5.88 14.74 20.73
C ALA A 80 -4.53 15.45 20.85
N ALA A 81 -3.66 15.04 21.79
CA ALA A 81 -2.30 15.56 21.92
C ALA A 81 -1.43 15.32 20.66
N ARG A 82 -1.85 14.44 19.76
CA ARG A 82 -1.21 14.13 18.48
C ARG A 82 -2.00 14.65 17.27
N ALA A 83 -2.93 15.58 17.51
CA ALA A 83 -3.79 16.18 16.49
C ALA A 83 -4.62 15.15 15.68
N MET A 84 -4.88 13.97 16.24
CA MET A 84 -5.74 12.96 15.61
C MET A 84 -7.21 13.31 15.89
N LYS A 85 -8.01 13.46 14.82
CA LYS A 85 -9.40 13.94 14.90
C LYS A 85 -10.43 12.81 14.97
N ASP A 86 -10.20 11.75 14.19
CA ASP A 86 -11.13 10.64 14.00
C ASP A 86 -10.36 9.34 13.76
N SER A 87 -11.09 8.22 13.71
CA SER A 87 -10.53 6.89 13.50
C SER A 87 -9.78 6.73 12.17
N GLY A 88 -10.03 7.57 11.17
CA GLY A 88 -9.28 7.59 9.92
C GLY A 88 -7.81 7.99 10.08
N ALA A 89 -7.44 8.60 11.22
CA ALA A 89 -6.05 8.88 11.54
C ALA A 89 -5.18 7.61 11.60
N PHE A 90 -5.77 6.43 11.85
CA PHE A 90 -5.04 5.17 11.96
C PHE A 90 -4.46 4.64 10.64
N HIS A 91 -4.87 5.16 9.48
CA HIS A 91 -4.21 4.82 8.20
C HIS A 91 -2.81 5.44 8.09
N ALA A 92 -2.51 6.51 8.84
CA ALA A 92 -1.19 7.13 8.84
C ALA A 92 -0.20 6.35 9.72
N ASP A 93 1.09 6.45 9.40
CA ASP A 93 2.16 5.73 10.12
C ASP A 93 2.21 6.08 11.62
N GLU A 94 2.04 7.36 11.98
CA GLU A 94 1.91 7.79 13.39
C GLU A 94 0.60 7.31 14.01
N GLY A 95 -0.46 7.17 13.22
CA GLY A 95 -1.72 6.58 13.65
C GLY A 95 -1.54 5.12 14.06
N ARG A 96 -0.88 4.30 13.22
CA ARG A 96 -0.55 2.90 13.58
C ARG A 96 0.29 2.82 14.85
N ALA A 97 1.27 3.69 14.99
CA ALA A 97 2.07 3.79 16.20
C ALA A 97 1.23 4.14 17.45
N ALA A 98 0.26 5.04 17.31
CA ALA A 98 -0.67 5.37 18.39
C ALA A 98 -1.59 4.18 18.74
N ALA A 99 -2.11 3.45 17.75
CA ALA A 99 -2.89 2.23 17.98
C ALA A 99 -2.06 1.17 18.74
N PHE A 100 -0.78 1.00 18.40
CA PHE A 100 0.14 0.12 19.12
C PHE A 100 0.39 0.56 20.57
N ALA A 101 0.60 1.87 20.81
CA ALA A 101 0.75 2.41 22.17
C ALA A 101 -0.51 2.20 23.02
N LEU A 102 -1.69 2.45 22.44
CA LEU A 102 -2.98 2.27 23.09
C LEU A 102 -3.27 0.78 23.38
N LEU A 103 -2.92 -0.12 22.46
CA LEU A 103 -2.95 -1.56 22.67
C LEU A 103 -2.05 -1.98 23.85
N THR A 104 -0.80 -1.49 23.87
CA THR A 104 0.15 -1.79 24.97
C THR A 104 -0.39 -1.34 26.32
N ARG A 105 -0.99 -0.13 26.37
CA ARG A 105 -1.63 0.37 27.58
C ARG A 105 -2.84 -0.47 27.99
N ALA A 106 -3.73 -0.79 27.06
CA ALA A 106 -4.92 -1.60 27.33
C ALA A 106 -4.57 -3.01 27.83
N LEU A 107 -3.49 -3.61 27.30
CA LEU A 107 -2.96 -4.90 27.77
C LEU A 107 -2.45 -4.78 29.21
N ARG A 108 -1.69 -3.73 29.53
CA ARG A 108 -1.17 -3.48 30.89
C ARG A 108 -2.29 -3.31 31.91
N GLU A 109 -3.32 -2.57 31.53
CA GLU A 109 -4.50 -2.27 32.36
C GLU A 109 -5.57 -3.38 32.30
N LYS A 110 -5.32 -4.48 31.54
CA LYS A 110 -6.23 -5.62 31.37
C LYS A 110 -7.64 -5.23 30.86
N ARG A 111 -7.74 -4.21 30.02
CA ARG A 111 -9.01 -3.72 29.44
C ARG A 111 -9.36 -4.46 28.16
N ALA A 112 -10.06 -5.58 28.28
CA ALA A 112 -10.35 -6.47 27.15
C ALA A 112 -11.03 -5.78 25.95
N ASP A 113 -12.02 -4.92 26.20
CA ASP A 113 -12.72 -4.19 25.14
C ASP A 113 -11.77 -3.25 24.38
N SER A 114 -10.88 -2.55 25.08
CA SER A 114 -9.93 -1.66 24.42
C SER A 114 -8.80 -2.43 23.73
N VAL A 115 -8.37 -3.56 24.28
CA VAL A 115 -7.44 -4.48 23.57
C VAL A 115 -8.03 -4.90 22.23
N SER A 116 -9.30 -5.32 22.21
CA SER A 116 -9.98 -5.71 20.98
C SER A 116 -10.08 -4.56 19.96
N LEU A 117 -10.41 -3.35 20.42
CA LEU A 117 -10.53 -2.17 19.55
C LEU A 117 -9.17 -1.77 18.94
N TRP A 118 -8.14 -1.63 19.78
CA TRP A 118 -6.83 -1.15 19.33
C TRP A 118 -6.07 -2.19 18.52
N LEU A 119 -6.23 -3.48 18.85
CA LEU A 119 -5.76 -4.56 17.99
C LEU A 119 -6.49 -4.57 16.65
N GLY A 120 -7.80 -4.32 16.63
CA GLY A 120 -8.59 -4.24 15.39
C GLY A 120 -8.10 -3.12 14.47
N ALA A 121 -7.94 -1.91 15.01
CA ALA A 121 -7.40 -0.76 14.28
C ALA A 121 -5.96 -0.99 13.77
N LEU A 122 -5.11 -1.62 14.59
CA LEU A 122 -3.74 -1.95 14.19
C LEU A 122 -3.71 -3.02 13.09
N ALA A 123 -4.53 -4.06 13.22
CA ALA A 123 -4.64 -5.14 12.25
C ALA A 123 -5.12 -4.64 10.88
N HIS A 124 -6.12 -3.76 10.87
CA HIS A 124 -6.62 -3.09 9.67
C HIS A 124 -5.53 -2.31 8.94
N SER A 125 -4.94 -1.37 9.66
CA SER A 125 -3.95 -0.46 9.09
C SER A 125 -2.64 -1.18 8.70
N THR A 126 -2.34 -2.31 9.33
CA THR A 126 -1.25 -3.21 8.91
C THR A 126 -1.62 -3.98 7.65
N ALA A 127 -2.85 -4.49 7.57
CA ALA A 127 -3.38 -5.19 6.41
C ALA A 127 -3.40 -4.31 5.16
N ASP A 128 -3.76 -3.03 5.31
CA ASP A 128 -3.64 -2.03 4.25
C ASP A 128 -2.25 -2.02 3.63
N MET A 129 -1.17 -2.19 4.39
CA MET A 129 0.18 -2.05 3.82
C MET A 129 0.52 -3.08 2.74
N VAL A 130 -0.25 -4.17 2.68
CA VAL A 130 -0.14 -5.23 1.67
C VAL A 130 -1.43 -5.42 0.87
N ALA A 131 -2.35 -4.46 0.91
CA ALA A 131 -3.54 -4.53 0.11
C ALA A 131 -3.18 -4.52 -1.38
N CYS A 132 -3.72 -5.49 -2.14
CA CYS A 132 -3.27 -5.76 -3.50
C CYS A 132 -3.49 -4.56 -4.45
N ASN A 133 -4.56 -3.79 -4.23
CA ASN A 133 -4.87 -2.55 -4.94
C ASN A 133 -3.98 -1.36 -4.56
N HIS A 134 -2.95 -1.56 -3.74
CA HIS A 134 -1.89 -0.58 -3.52
C HIS A 134 -0.77 -0.72 -4.55
N ASP A 135 -0.75 -1.84 -5.28
CA ASP A 135 -0.01 -1.92 -6.52
C ASP A 135 -0.72 -1.09 -7.62
N PRO A 136 0.00 -0.27 -8.43
CA PRO A 136 -0.62 0.62 -9.40
C PRO A 136 -1.51 -0.06 -10.46
N ILE A 137 -1.15 -1.27 -10.93
CA ILE A 137 -1.95 -1.93 -11.97
C ILE A 137 -3.22 -2.53 -11.39
N VAL A 138 -3.14 -3.06 -10.16
CA VAL A 138 -4.32 -3.57 -9.45
C VAL A 138 -5.21 -2.42 -9.02
N HIS A 139 -4.65 -1.29 -8.57
CA HIS A 139 -5.40 -0.07 -8.26
C HIS A 139 -6.26 0.37 -9.45
N LEU A 140 -5.62 0.52 -10.61
CA LEU A 140 -6.31 0.92 -11.83
C LEU A 140 -7.36 -0.13 -12.24
N ALA A 141 -7.06 -1.42 -12.09
CA ALA A 141 -8.03 -2.48 -12.34
C ALA A 141 -9.26 -2.42 -11.40
N THR A 142 -9.03 -2.12 -10.13
CA THR A 142 -10.05 -2.09 -9.07
C THR A 142 -10.91 -0.83 -9.08
N TYR A 143 -10.37 0.33 -9.47
CA TYR A 143 -11.10 1.60 -9.39
C TYR A 143 -11.32 2.30 -10.73
N GLY A 144 -10.38 2.18 -11.67
CA GLY A 144 -10.51 2.83 -12.98
C GLY A 144 -11.26 1.96 -13.98
N TRP A 145 -10.82 0.73 -14.15
CA TRP A 145 -11.34 -0.21 -15.15
C TRP A 145 -12.67 -0.87 -14.76
N SER A 146 -12.90 -1.01 -13.45
CA SER A 146 -14.14 -1.56 -12.89
C SER A 146 -15.28 -0.54 -12.88
N ASP A 147 -14.97 0.75 -13.04
CA ASP A 147 -15.94 1.84 -13.07
C ASP A 147 -17.02 1.59 -14.14
N ARG A 148 -18.26 1.99 -13.86
CA ARG A 148 -19.40 1.71 -14.75
C ARG A 148 -19.34 2.50 -16.05
N ASP A 149 -18.73 3.68 -16.03
CA ASP A 149 -18.67 4.61 -17.15
C ASP A 149 -17.41 4.40 -18.00
N TRP A 150 -16.31 3.90 -17.40
CA TRP A 150 -15.03 3.63 -18.10
C TRP A 150 -14.76 2.16 -18.41
N ALA A 151 -15.33 1.27 -17.59
CA ALA A 151 -15.69 -0.11 -17.89
C ALA A 151 -14.78 -0.89 -18.86
N PHE A 152 -13.53 -1.16 -18.50
CA PHE A 152 -12.79 -2.23 -19.17
C PHE A 152 -13.57 -3.54 -18.98
N ARG A 153 -13.88 -4.20 -20.09
CA ARG A 153 -14.54 -5.50 -20.10
C ARG A 153 -13.57 -6.53 -20.66
N LEU A 154 -13.51 -7.67 -19.98
CA LEU A 154 -12.83 -8.84 -20.52
C LEU A 154 -13.52 -9.27 -21.83
N PRO A 155 -12.86 -10.07 -22.69
CA PRO A 155 -13.45 -10.52 -23.96
C PRO A 155 -14.81 -11.22 -23.83
N ASN A 156 -15.15 -11.71 -22.64
CA ASN A 156 -16.45 -12.31 -22.32
C ASN A 156 -17.51 -11.30 -21.82
N GLY A 157 -17.24 -10.00 -21.93
CA GLY A 157 -18.13 -8.91 -21.52
C GLY A 157 -18.19 -8.64 -20.01
N LYS A 158 -17.46 -9.40 -19.18
CA LYS A 158 -17.51 -9.28 -17.70
C LYS A 158 -16.45 -8.30 -17.17
N PRO A 159 -16.71 -7.62 -16.05
CA PRO A 159 -15.67 -6.87 -15.35
C PRO A 159 -14.64 -7.83 -14.74
N ILE A 160 -13.46 -7.29 -14.42
CA ILE A 160 -12.49 -7.98 -13.58
C ILE A 160 -13.03 -7.96 -12.15
N GLY A 161 -13.18 -9.13 -11.54
CA GLY A 161 -13.67 -9.28 -10.17
C GLY A 161 -12.69 -10.04 -9.28
N GLY A 162 -12.90 -9.97 -7.96
CA GLY A 162 -12.10 -10.71 -7.00
C GLY A 162 -10.72 -10.11 -6.70
N LEU A 163 -10.56 -8.78 -6.85
CA LEU A 163 -9.35 -8.06 -6.46
C LEU A 163 -9.40 -7.64 -4.98
N ASP A 164 -9.71 -8.59 -4.12
CA ASP A 164 -9.83 -8.45 -2.67
C ASP A 164 -9.49 -9.78 -2.01
N LEU A 165 -8.80 -9.75 -0.87
CA LEU A 165 -8.42 -10.95 -0.13
C LEU A 165 -9.63 -11.83 0.25
N ILE A 166 -10.83 -11.27 0.48
CA ILE A 166 -12.06 -12.05 0.78
C ILE A 166 -12.35 -13.11 -0.29
N TRP A 167 -11.86 -12.90 -1.51
CA TRP A 167 -12.02 -13.84 -2.60
C TRP A 167 -11.44 -15.23 -2.26
N VAL A 168 -10.44 -15.34 -1.39
CA VAL A 168 -9.89 -16.65 -0.97
C VAL A 168 -10.89 -17.51 -0.22
N GLU A 169 -11.97 -16.93 0.32
CA GLU A 169 -13.02 -17.68 1.01
C GLU A 169 -14.20 -18.08 0.11
N SER A 170 -14.18 -17.67 -1.16
CA SER A 170 -15.30 -17.80 -2.10
C SER A 170 -15.59 -19.24 -2.53
N THR A 171 -14.60 -20.13 -2.54
CA THR A 171 -14.78 -21.56 -2.83
C THR A 171 -13.99 -22.44 -1.85
N PRO A 172 -14.34 -23.74 -1.71
CA PRO A 172 -13.57 -24.68 -0.89
C PRO A 172 -12.09 -24.78 -1.29
N GLU A 173 -11.80 -24.72 -2.58
CA GLU A 173 -10.43 -24.86 -3.10
C GLU A 173 -9.56 -23.64 -2.77
N THR A 174 -10.09 -22.43 -2.97
CA THR A 174 -9.35 -21.21 -2.60
C THR A 174 -9.15 -21.14 -1.09
N ARG A 175 -10.14 -21.60 -0.31
CA ARG A 175 -10.07 -21.66 1.16
C ARG A 175 -9.02 -22.65 1.62
N ALA A 176 -8.90 -23.81 0.96
CA ALA A 176 -7.85 -24.78 1.24
C ALA A 176 -6.45 -24.19 0.97
N VAL A 177 -6.29 -23.42 -0.10
CA VAL A 177 -5.02 -22.72 -0.38
C VAL A 177 -4.70 -21.70 0.72
N TRP A 178 -5.66 -20.88 1.12
CA TRP A 178 -5.51 -19.93 2.22
C TRP A 178 -5.11 -20.63 3.52
N GLN A 179 -5.85 -21.67 3.90
CA GLN A 179 -5.60 -22.43 5.13
C GLN A 179 -4.18 -23.01 5.14
N ALA A 180 -3.74 -23.60 4.03
CA ALA A 180 -2.39 -24.17 3.92
C ALA A 180 -1.26 -23.13 4.05
N HIS A 181 -1.52 -21.85 3.77
CA HIS A 181 -0.55 -20.77 3.99
C HIS A 181 -0.64 -20.24 5.42
N VAL A 182 -1.86 -19.98 5.91
CA VAL A 182 -2.07 -19.36 7.21
C VAL A 182 -1.67 -20.30 8.35
N ASP A 183 -1.73 -21.61 8.17
CA ASP A 183 -1.22 -22.62 9.12
C ASP A 183 0.30 -22.60 9.26
N LYS A 184 1.02 -22.04 8.28
CA LYS A 184 2.48 -21.87 8.32
C LYS A 184 2.90 -20.53 8.91
N VAL A 185 1.95 -19.66 9.25
CA VAL A 185 2.27 -18.36 9.85
C VAL A 185 2.80 -18.59 11.26
N VAL A 186 4.06 -18.21 11.45
CA VAL A 186 4.71 -18.15 12.75
C VAL A 186 4.99 -16.69 13.04
N ALA A 187 4.53 -16.22 14.19
CA ALA A 187 4.82 -14.89 14.69
C ALA A 187 5.62 -15.00 15.99
N ALA A 188 6.61 -14.13 16.13
CA ALA A 188 7.43 -14.05 17.33
C ALA A 188 7.71 -12.58 17.64
N ASP A 189 7.82 -12.28 18.93
CA ASP A 189 8.36 -11.00 19.38
C ASP A 189 9.86 -10.97 19.10
N ALA A 190 10.32 -9.92 18.42
CA ALA A 190 11.73 -9.70 18.10
C ALA A 190 12.55 -9.16 19.29
N GLY A 191 11.94 -8.96 20.46
CA GLY A 191 12.64 -8.50 21.67
C GLY A 191 13.07 -7.02 21.63
N ARG A 192 12.51 -6.24 20.70
CA ARG A 192 12.88 -4.83 20.49
C ARG A 192 12.55 -3.96 21.71
N PHE A 193 13.34 -2.91 21.94
CA PHE A 193 12.97 -1.87 22.89
C PHE A 193 11.76 -1.07 22.39
N ALA A 194 11.07 -0.39 23.30
CA ALA A 194 9.82 0.31 22.99
C ALA A 194 9.93 1.26 21.78
N ALA A 195 10.96 2.11 21.74
CA ALA A 195 11.19 3.03 20.63
C ALA A 195 11.40 2.31 19.29
N ASP A 196 12.15 1.20 19.29
CA ASP A 196 12.42 0.42 18.09
C ASP A 196 11.18 -0.36 17.61
N ALA A 197 10.35 -0.83 18.54
CA ALA A 197 9.07 -1.43 18.22
C ALA A 197 8.15 -0.40 17.53
N VAL A 198 8.04 0.82 18.07
CA VAL A 198 7.23 1.88 17.45
C VAL A 198 7.78 2.28 16.08
N LEU A 199 9.11 2.41 15.94
CA LEU A 199 9.72 2.68 14.64
C LEU A 199 9.32 1.63 13.61
N GLU A 200 9.41 0.36 13.97
CA GLU A 200 9.04 -0.75 13.09
C GLU A 200 7.54 -0.74 12.72
N ILE A 201 6.64 -0.27 13.59
CA ILE A 201 5.21 -0.09 13.27
C ILE A 201 5.02 1.02 12.24
N MET A 202 5.72 2.15 12.43
CA MET A 202 5.66 3.27 11.49
C MET A 202 6.17 2.82 10.11
N LEU A 203 7.23 2.03 10.06
CA LEU A 203 7.81 1.50 8.83
C LEU A 203 7.00 0.39 8.15
N SER A 204 5.87 -0.07 8.72
CA SER A 204 5.04 -1.13 8.10
C SER A 204 4.65 -0.83 6.65
N GLY A 205 4.47 0.44 6.27
CA GLY A 205 4.15 0.81 4.89
C GLY A 205 5.25 0.54 3.88
N ILE A 206 6.51 0.85 4.23
CA ILE A 206 7.64 0.52 3.35
C ILE A 206 7.90 -0.99 3.31
N ARG A 207 7.62 -1.71 4.40
CA ARG A 207 7.76 -3.18 4.45
C ARG A 207 6.66 -3.89 3.67
N GLY A 208 5.44 -3.36 3.69
CA GLY A 208 4.31 -3.92 2.97
C GLY A 208 4.47 -3.81 1.46
N VAL A 209 4.96 -2.67 0.95
CA VAL A 209 5.18 -2.52 -0.50
C VAL A 209 6.24 -3.50 -1.04
N GLU A 210 7.26 -3.84 -0.25
CA GLU A 210 8.27 -4.85 -0.64
C GLU A 210 7.63 -6.22 -0.93
N VAL A 211 6.46 -6.50 -0.35
CA VAL A 211 5.68 -7.72 -0.57
C VAL A 211 4.63 -7.54 -1.66
N CYS A 212 3.96 -6.39 -1.71
CA CYS A 212 2.84 -6.14 -2.63
C CYS A 212 3.29 -5.86 -4.07
N ALA A 213 4.27 -4.98 -4.28
CA ALA A 213 4.68 -4.54 -5.62
C ALA A 213 5.17 -5.66 -6.56
N PRO A 214 5.85 -6.73 -6.06
CA PRO A 214 6.20 -7.88 -6.90
C PRO A 214 5.00 -8.73 -7.37
N LEU A 215 3.81 -8.55 -6.79
CA LEU A 215 2.64 -9.41 -7.01
C LEU A 215 1.54 -8.77 -7.86
N GLY A 216 1.57 -7.46 -8.11
CA GLY A 216 0.52 -6.75 -8.85
C GLY A 216 0.17 -7.33 -10.22
N VAL A 217 1.14 -7.40 -11.12
CA VAL A 217 0.94 -7.97 -12.46
C VAL A 217 0.51 -9.45 -12.40
N PRO A 218 1.17 -10.35 -11.62
CA PRO A 218 0.72 -11.73 -11.45
C PRO A 218 -0.73 -11.85 -10.95
N ILE A 219 -1.12 -11.08 -9.94
CA ILE A 219 -2.50 -11.06 -9.39
C ILE A 219 -3.48 -10.72 -10.51
N LEU A 220 -3.24 -9.63 -11.23
CA LEU A 220 -4.14 -9.19 -12.29
C LEU A 220 -4.22 -10.21 -13.44
N GLN A 221 -3.08 -10.79 -13.84
CA GLN A 221 -3.04 -11.80 -14.90
C GLN A 221 -3.91 -13.02 -14.55
N HIS A 222 -3.76 -13.55 -13.33
CA HIS A 222 -4.54 -14.70 -12.88
C HIS A 222 -6.02 -14.35 -12.63
N ALA A 223 -6.32 -13.15 -12.14
CA ALA A 223 -7.70 -12.67 -11.99
C ALA A 223 -8.41 -12.56 -13.35
N CYS A 224 -7.73 -12.02 -14.38
CA CYS A 224 -8.23 -11.98 -15.75
C CYS A 224 -8.45 -13.37 -16.34
N ALA A 225 -7.51 -14.30 -16.16
CA ALA A 225 -7.63 -15.67 -16.66
C ALA A 225 -8.78 -16.44 -15.99
N TRP A 226 -8.94 -16.30 -14.67
CA TRP A 226 -10.05 -16.89 -13.92
C TRP A 226 -11.40 -16.28 -14.33
N SER A 227 -11.50 -14.94 -14.36
CA SER A 227 -12.73 -14.23 -14.70
C SER A 227 -13.16 -14.46 -16.16
N GLY A 228 -12.17 -14.56 -17.06
CA GLY A 228 -12.35 -14.79 -18.48
C GLY A 228 -12.71 -16.24 -18.84
N LYS A 229 -11.88 -17.19 -18.39
CA LYS A 229 -11.86 -18.58 -18.87
C LYS A 229 -12.16 -19.63 -17.79
N LYS A 230 -12.33 -19.23 -16.53
CA LYS A 230 -12.48 -20.16 -15.38
C LYS A 230 -11.34 -21.17 -15.27
N ASP A 231 -10.11 -20.73 -15.60
CA ASP A 231 -8.91 -21.54 -15.47
C ASP A 231 -8.58 -21.85 -13.99
N ALA A 232 -8.63 -23.13 -13.62
CA ALA A 232 -8.37 -23.60 -12.26
C ALA A 232 -6.92 -23.35 -11.82
N ALA A 233 -5.94 -23.44 -12.71
CA ALA A 233 -4.55 -23.17 -12.37
C ALA A 233 -4.36 -21.69 -11.97
N SER A 234 -5.00 -20.78 -12.71
CA SER A 234 -5.03 -19.35 -12.36
C SER A 234 -5.84 -19.06 -11.10
N ARG A 235 -6.95 -19.76 -10.84
CA ARG A 235 -7.68 -19.67 -9.56
C ARG A 235 -6.74 -19.95 -8.39
N ASP A 236 -6.02 -21.08 -8.45
CA ASP A 236 -5.15 -21.51 -7.36
C ASP A 236 -3.92 -20.60 -7.23
N ALA A 237 -3.37 -20.10 -8.35
CA ALA A 237 -2.29 -19.12 -8.34
C ALA A 237 -2.71 -17.78 -7.73
N LEU A 238 -3.89 -17.28 -8.09
CA LEU A 238 -4.47 -16.08 -7.50
C LEU A 238 -4.67 -16.24 -5.98
N ALA A 239 -5.23 -17.37 -5.55
CA ALA A 239 -5.39 -17.68 -4.14
C ALA A 239 -4.04 -17.71 -3.40
N ARG A 240 -2.98 -18.26 -4.01
CA ARG A 240 -1.62 -18.23 -3.45
C ARG A 240 -1.09 -16.81 -3.31
N HIS A 241 -1.24 -15.96 -4.31
CA HIS A 241 -0.78 -14.58 -4.25
C HIS A 241 -1.51 -13.77 -3.17
N PHE A 242 -2.83 -13.87 -3.07
CA PHE A 242 -3.56 -13.26 -1.97
C PHE A 242 -3.17 -13.82 -0.61
N SER A 243 -2.93 -15.13 -0.52
CA SER A 243 -2.49 -15.76 0.72
C SER A 243 -1.14 -15.22 1.19
N VAL A 244 -0.20 -14.92 0.28
CA VAL A 244 1.08 -14.28 0.63
C VAL A 244 0.84 -12.91 1.28
N LEU A 245 -0.01 -12.08 0.69
CA LEU A 245 -0.34 -10.75 1.23
C LEU A 245 -1.04 -10.87 2.59
N GLY A 246 -2.10 -11.66 2.68
CA GLY A 246 -2.85 -11.84 3.92
C GLY A 246 -2.01 -12.45 5.04
N CYS A 247 -1.17 -13.44 4.75
CA CYS A 247 -0.30 -14.07 5.75
C CYS A 247 0.78 -13.10 6.26
N TRP A 248 1.28 -12.19 5.42
CA TRP A 248 2.17 -11.12 5.89
C TRP A 248 1.45 -10.22 6.91
N ALA A 249 0.23 -9.79 6.61
CA ALA A 249 -0.56 -8.95 7.52
C ALA A 249 -0.84 -9.66 8.85
N VAL A 250 -1.22 -10.94 8.80
CA VAL A 250 -1.45 -11.78 9.99
C VAL A 250 -0.17 -11.93 10.82
N ALA A 251 0.94 -12.33 10.19
CA ALA A 251 2.22 -12.53 10.87
C ALA A 251 2.70 -11.23 11.54
N ARG A 252 2.59 -10.11 10.83
CA ARG A 252 3.02 -8.80 11.33
C ARG A 252 2.17 -8.36 12.51
N THR A 253 0.85 -8.40 12.37
CA THR A 253 -0.10 -8.01 13.43
C THR A 253 0.11 -8.86 14.70
N LEU A 254 0.35 -10.17 14.55
CA LEU A 254 0.63 -11.05 15.68
C LEU A 254 1.98 -10.71 16.34
N GLY A 255 3.03 -10.45 15.56
CA GLY A 255 4.32 -10.02 16.08
C GLY A 255 4.23 -8.71 16.87
N ASP A 256 3.45 -7.75 16.35
CA ASP A 256 3.18 -6.48 17.00
C ASP A 256 2.36 -6.67 18.28
N PHE A 257 1.35 -7.55 18.28
CA PHE A 257 0.62 -7.90 19.50
C PHE A 257 1.53 -8.50 20.57
N LEU A 258 2.42 -9.44 20.21
CA LEU A 258 3.35 -10.07 21.15
C LEU A 258 4.34 -9.04 21.73
N ALA A 259 4.84 -8.13 20.91
CA ALA A 259 5.68 -7.02 21.37
C ALA A 259 4.92 -6.11 22.34
N ALA A 260 3.67 -5.74 22.03
CA ALA A 260 2.82 -4.95 22.91
C ALA A 260 2.57 -5.68 24.24
N GLN A 261 2.35 -7.00 24.22
CA GLN A 261 2.15 -7.80 25.42
C GLN A 261 3.39 -7.84 26.31
N ARG A 262 4.59 -8.03 25.74
CA ARG A 262 5.84 -7.97 26.52
C ARG A 262 6.06 -6.58 27.11
N LEU A 263 5.90 -5.52 26.31
CA LEU A 263 6.10 -4.15 26.76
C LEU A 263 5.06 -3.74 27.82
N ALA A 264 3.84 -4.28 27.75
CA ALA A 264 2.82 -4.09 28.77
C ALA A 264 3.21 -4.73 30.10
N ALA A 265 3.85 -5.91 30.07
CA ALA A 265 4.33 -6.63 31.26
C ALA A 265 5.63 -6.03 31.84
N GLY A 266 6.44 -5.35 31.02
CA GLY A 266 7.61 -4.62 31.49
C GLY A 266 7.21 -3.36 32.26
N GLY A 267 7.84 -3.10 33.41
CA GLY A 267 7.57 -1.93 34.25
C GLY A 267 8.01 -0.57 33.67
N GLY A 268 8.35 -0.51 32.38
CA GLY A 268 8.73 0.73 31.69
C GLY A 268 7.53 1.53 31.17
N ASP A 269 7.79 2.72 30.65
CA ASP A 269 6.74 3.57 30.09
C ASP A 269 6.07 2.94 28.87
N VAL A 270 4.82 3.33 28.64
CA VAL A 270 4.10 2.96 27.40
C VAL A 270 4.87 3.56 26.21
N PRO A 271 4.99 2.84 25.08
CA PRO A 271 5.70 3.35 23.93
C PRO A 271 5.14 4.70 23.45
N ASP A 272 6.04 5.64 23.14
CA ASP A 272 5.68 6.99 22.70
C ASP A 272 6.37 7.38 21.37
N ILE A 273 5.75 8.31 20.66
CA ILE A 273 6.18 8.86 19.38
C ILE A 273 6.89 10.20 19.65
N THR A 274 8.20 10.13 19.85
CA THR A 274 9.04 11.31 20.12
C THR A 274 9.57 11.94 18.83
N GLU A 275 10.05 13.18 18.88
CA GLU A 275 10.66 13.82 17.71
C GLU A 275 11.93 13.08 17.24
N ALA A 276 12.72 12.53 18.16
CA ALA A 276 13.85 11.68 17.82
C ALA A 276 13.42 10.45 17.02
N LEU A 277 12.27 9.85 17.37
CA LEU A 277 11.70 8.73 16.63
C LEU A 277 11.22 9.16 15.24
N ARG A 278 10.56 10.32 15.12
CA ARG A 278 10.15 10.88 13.82
C ARG A 278 11.35 11.14 12.92
N GLN A 279 12.47 11.63 13.47
CA GLN A 279 13.69 11.79 12.69
C GLN A 279 14.23 10.46 12.19
N ARG A 280 14.34 9.43 13.06
CA ARG A 280 14.76 8.08 12.64
C ARG A 280 13.86 7.49 11.56
N TYR A 281 12.54 7.72 11.65
CA TYR A 281 11.59 7.33 10.63
C TYR A 281 11.85 8.04 9.29
N ARG A 282 12.03 9.37 9.30
CA ARG A 282 12.36 10.15 8.09
C ARG A 282 13.66 9.66 7.44
N ASP A 283 14.69 9.38 8.24
CA ASP A 283 15.97 8.87 7.75
C ASP A 283 15.81 7.48 7.12
N ALA A 284 15.05 6.59 7.75
CA ALA A 284 14.76 5.26 7.21
C ALA A 284 13.96 5.32 5.90
N CYS A 285 12.96 6.20 5.80
CA CYS A 285 12.21 6.40 4.57
C CYS A 285 13.06 7.02 3.45
N ALA A 286 13.96 7.95 3.77
CA ALA A 286 14.91 8.50 2.80
C ALA A 286 15.87 7.42 2.29
N ALA A 287 16.40 6.58 3.18
CA ALA A 287 17.26 5.45 2.82
C ALA A 287 16.53 4.41 1.97
N PHE A 288 15.27 4.12 2.29
CA PHE A 288 14.43 3.24 1.48
C PHE A 288 14.17 3.83 0.09
N THR A 289 13.81 5.11 0.03
CA THR A 289 13.56 5.83 -1.24
C THR A 289 14.81 5.85 -2.11
N ALA A 290 16.01 5.89 -1.53
CA ALA A 290 17.27 5.81 -2.28
C ALA A 290 17.59 4.39 -2.76
N SER A 291 17.26 3.34 -1.98
CA SER A 291 17.72 1.97 -2.24
C SER A 291 16.73 1.08 -2.98
N ARG A 292 15.41 1.37 -2.93
CA ARG A 292 14.37 0.57 -3.59
C ARG A 292 14.67 0.42 -5.08
N ARG A 293 14.68 -0.80 -5.63
CA ARG A 293 14.97 -1.00 -7.05
C ARG A 293 13.67 -1.03 -7.84
N LEU A 294 13.64 -0.30 -8.96
CA LEU A 294 12.49 -0.30 -9.87
C LEU A 294 12.14 -1.71 -10.36
N GLN A 295 13.14 -2.54 -10.63
CA GLN A 295 12.97 -3.90 -11.14
C GLN A 295 12.52 -4.95 -10.11
N ASP A 296 12.37 -4.57 -8.84
CA ASP A 296 11.67 -5.39 -7.85
C ASP A 296 10.14 -5.30 -8.00
N ASP A 297 9.64 -4.30 -8.75
CA ASP A 297 8.23 -4.16 -9.04
C ASP A 297 7.82 -5.02 -10.24
N SER A 298 6.66 -5.67 -10.12
CA SER A 298 6.12 -6.49 -11.19
C SER A 298 5.82 -5.69 -12.46
N LEU A 299 5.45 -4.41 -12.33
CA LEU A 299 5.17 -3.50 -13.45
C LEU A 299 6.40 -3.13 -14.27
N ALA A 300 7.57 -3.02 -13.64
CA ALA A 300 8.79 -2.58 -14.31
C ALA A 300 9.73 -3.74 -14.70
N LYS A 301 9.43 -4.96 -14.23
CA LYS A 301 10.23 -6.15 -14.48
C LYS A 301 10.47 -6.37 -15.99
N GLY A 302 11.75 -6.37 -16.38
CA GLY A 302 12.18 -6.55 -17.76
C GLY A 302 12.03 -5.32 -18.65
N LEU A 303 11.62 -4.17 -18.12
CA LEU A 303 11.41 -2.93 -18.88
C LEU A 303 12.49 -1.86 -18.65
N THR A 304 13.42 -2.08 -17.71
CA THR A 304 14.46 -1.12 -17.32
C THR A 304 15.67 -1.09 -18.25
N ALA A 305 15.99 -2.21 -18.91
CA ALA A 305 17.09 -2.28 -19.88
C ALA A 305 16.57 -2.15 -21.32
N PRO A 306 17.18 -1.31 -22.18
CA PRO A 306 16.81 -1.24 -23.61
C PRO A 306 17.06 -2.58 -24.31
N GLN A 307 16.35 -2.83 -25.43
CA GLN A 307 16.51 -4.05 -26.23
C GLN A 307 17.87 -4.10 -26.94
N HIS A 308 18.43 -2.93 -27.26
CA HIS A 308 19.74 -2.73 -27.87
C HIS A 308 20.51 -1.68 -27.06
N SER A 309 21.42 -2.10 -26.17
CA SER A 309 22.05 -1.21 -25.18
C SER A 309 23.07 -0.24 -25.79
N GLU A 310 23.62 -0.61 -26.94
CA GLU A 310 24.56 0.14 -27.76
C GLU A 310 23.91 1.19 -28.68
N ARG A 311 22.57 1.22 -28.75
CA ARG A 311 21.82 2.15 -29.61
C ARG A 311 21.03 3.16 -28.78
N PRO A 312 20.79 4.38 -29.31
CA PRO A 312 19.87 5.30 -28.67
C PRO A 312 18.49 4.68 -28.45
N PHE A 313 17.80 5.09 -27.38
CA PHE A 313 16.49 4.55 -27.03
C PHE A 313 15.53 5.65 -26.52
N VAL A 314 14.23 5.38 -26.59
CA VAL A 314 13.20 6.22 -25.99
C VAL A 314 13.14 5.93 -24.49
N GLY A 315 13.41 6.94 -23.67
CA GLY A 315 13.28 6.85 -22.22
C GLY A 315 11.85 7.14 -21.79
N VAL A 316 11.30 6.35 -20.88
CA VAL A 316 10.00 6.65 -20.25
C VAL A 316 10.21 6.78 -18.75
N VAL A 317 10.04 7.99 -18.22
CA VAL A 317 10.33 8.27 -16.81
C VAL A 317 9.27 7.64 -15.91
N VAL A 318 9.73 6.98 -14.86
CA VAL A 318 8.88 6.33 -13.87
C VAL A 318 9.58 6.31 -12.51
N GLU A 319 8.82 6.05 -11.47
CA GLU A 319 9.34 5.76 -10.13
C GLU A 319 8.91 4.35 -9.68
N PRO A 320 9.64 3.71 -8.75
CA PRO A 320 9.15 2.52 -8.09
C PRO A 320 7.80 2.75 -7.39
N THR A 321 7.09 1.66 -7.14
CA THR A 321 5.94 1.63 -6.26
C THR A 321 6.40 1.89 -4.84
N TRP A 322 5.76 2.86 -4.20
CA TRP A 322 5.98 3.23 -2.81
C TRP A 322 4.86 2.69 -1.92
N ARG A 323 4.61 3.32 -0.77
CA ARG A 323 3.42 3.03 0.03
C ARG A 323 2.13 3.56 -0.65
N MET A 324 0.99 3.10 -0.15
CA MET A 324 -0.35 3.46 -0.66
C MET A 324 -0.48 4.98 -0.85
N ASN A 325 -1.04 5.40 -1.99
CA ASN A 325 -1.39 6.79 -2.31
C ASN A 325 -0.21 7.78 -2.29
N GLU A 326 1.03 7.28 -2.38
CA GLU A 326 2.20 8.13 -2.27
C GLU A 326 3.17 7.98 -3.43
N GLY A 327 3.96 9.03 -3.64
CA GLY A 327 4.96 9.16 -4.68
C GLY A 327 4.93 10.51 -5.36
N MET A 328 5.87 10.70 -6.28
CA MET A 328 5.88 11.85 -7.15
C MET A 328 4.85 11.74 -8.28
N PHE A 329 4.66 10.53 -8.82
CA PHE A 329 3.73 10.23 -9.91
C PHE A 329 2.53 9.44 -9.41
N GLY A 330 1.37 9.61 -10.05
CA GLY A 330 0.16 8.88 -9.69
C GLY A 330 0.20 7.40 -10.11
N PHE A 331 -0.75 6.60 -9.61
CA PHE A 331 -0.88 5.19 -10.00
C PHE A 331 -0.99 5.01 -11.52
N ASN A 332 -1.86 5.80 -12.15
CA ASN A 332 -2.08 5.75 -13.60
C ASN A 332 -0.82 6.11 -14.38
N ASP A 333 -0.04 7.07 -13.91
CA ASP A 333 1.19 7.52 -14.57
C ASP A 333 2.22 6.38 -14.64
N ARG A 334 2.39 5.63 -13.54
CA ARG A 334 3.30 4.47 -13.47
C ARG A 334 2.85 3.33 -14.40
N VAL A 335 1.54 3.07 -14.47
CA VAL A 335 0.99 2.07 -15.38
C VAL A 335 1.19 2.47 -16.84
N LEU A 336 0.87 3.73 -17.19
CA LEU A 336 1.03 4.26 -18.54
C LEU A 336 2.50 4.25 -18.98
N ALA A 337 3.44 4.52 -18.06
CA ALA A 337 4.87 4.42 -18.33
C ALA A 337 5.27 3.00 -18.73
N ALA A 338 4.91 1.99 -17.93
CA ALA A 338 5.20 0.59 -18.22
C ALA A 338 4.55 0.11 -19.53
N GLN A 339 3.27 0.46 -19.74
CA GLN A 339 2.54 0.12 -20.97
C GLN A 339 3.16 0.76 -22.21
N SER A 340 3.63 2.00 -22.10
CA SER A 340 4.26 2.72 -23.21
C SER A 340 5.55 2.04 -23.67
N VAL A 341 6.41 1.63 -22.72
CA VAL A 341 7.62 0.87 -23.06
C VAL A 341 7.27 -0.45 -23.73
N GLN A 342 6.30 -1.21 -23.18
CA GLN A 342 5.87 -2.46 -23.82
C GLN A 342 5.34 -2.24 -25.24
N HIS A 343 4.52 -1.20 -25.45
CA HIS A 343 3.96 -0.87 -26.75
C HIS A 343 5.04 -0.47 -27.76
N LEU A 344 5.95 0.43 -27.37
CA LEU A 344 7.05 0.89 -28.22
C LEU A 344 7.94 -0.27 -28.67
N ARG A 345 8.28 -1.19 -27.76
CA ARG A 345 9.08 -2.38 -28.10
C ARG A 345 8.38 -3.32 -29.08
N ARG A 346 7.06 -3.48 -28.95
CA ARG A 346 6.25 -4.25 -29.93
C ARG A 346 6.19 -3.59 -31.30
N GLN A 347 6.36 -2.27 -31.37
CA GLN A 347 6.49 -1.49 -32.60
C GLN A 347 7.96 -1.37 -33.06
N PHE A 348 8.83 -2.28 -32.61
CA PHE A 348 10.26 -2.33 -32.95
C PHE A 348 11.05 -1.05 -32.61
N LYS A 349 10.62 -0.29 -31.60
CA LYS A 349 11.38 0.84 -31.06
C LYS A 349 12.19 0.40 -29.85
N ASN A 350 13.47 0.77 -29.83
CA ASN A 350 14.30 0.61 -28.65
C ASN A 350 13.79 1.56 -27.56
N ALA A 351 13.27 1.02 -26.46
CA ALA A 351 12.68 1.80 -25.37
C ALA A 351 12.96 1.16 -24.01
N ALA A 352 13.06 1.97 -22.96
CA ALA A 352 13.24 1.50 -21.59
C ALA A 352 12.64 2.48 -20.58
N LEU A 353 12.27 1.94 -19.41
CA LEU A 353 11.93 2.74 -18.25
C LEU A 353 13.20 3.40 -17.70
N VAL A 354 13.08 4.68 -17.34
CA VAL A 354 14.13 5.48 -16.74
C VAL A 354 13.67 5.87 -15.35
N ASP A 355 14.48 5.55 -14.34
CA ASP A 355 14.17 5.89 -12.96
C ASP A 355 14.25 7.41 -12.75
N VAL A 356 13.19 8.01 -12.20
CA VAL A 356 13.14 9.44 -11.90
C VAL A 356 14.29 9.89 -11.00
N ARG A 357 14.77 9.02 -10.11
CA ARG A 357 15.89 9.33 -9.21
C ARG A 357 17.18 9.50 -9.99
N THR A 358 17.42 8.67 -11.00
CA THR A 358 18.57 8.82 -11.91
C THR A 358 18.47 10.12 -12.71
N VAL A 359 17.28 10.45 -13.21
CA VAL A 359 17.04 11.73 -13.91
C VAL A 359 17.37 12.92 -13.01
N MET A 360 16.92 12.88 -11.75
CA MET A 360 17.15 13.95 -10.79
C MET A 360 18.63 14.08 -10.39
N ALA A 361 19.32 12.95 -10.17
CA ALA A 361 20.70 12.92 -9.73
C ALA A 361 21.68 13.29 -10.85
N GLU A 362 21.54 12.67 -12.02
CA GLU A 362 22.53 12.69 -13.10
C GLU A 362 22.09 13.51 -14.31
N GLY A 363 20.78 13.72 -14.46
CA GLY A 363 20.19 14.24 -15.70
C GLY A 363 20.00 13.13 -16.73
N ILE A 364 19.77 13.53 -17.98
CA ILE A 364 19.57 12.62 -19.11
C ILE A 364 20.55 13.01 -20.22
N ASP A 365 21.28 12.04 -20.74
CA ASP A 365 22.11 12.22 -21.93
C ASP A 365 21.24 12.19 -23.21
N ALA A 366 21.19 13.31 -23.92
CA ALA A 366 20.41 13.46 -25.15
C ALA A 366 20.94 12.65 -26.34
N ALA A 367 22.22 12.27 -26.36
CA ALA A 367 22.75 11.40 -27.40
C ALA A 367 22.25 9.96 -27.21
N ARG A 368 22.24 9.49 -25.95
CA ARG A 368 21.78 8.14 -25.59
C ARG A 368 20.26 8.03 -25.54
N ILE A 369 19.57 9.06 -25.03
CA ILE A 369 18.12 9.11 -24.87
C ILE A 369 17.60 10.35 -25.60
N PRO A 370 17.45 10.32 -26.93
CA PRO A 370 17.06 11.50 -27.72
C PRO A 370 15.61 11.94 -27.51
N GLN A 371 14.77 11.07 -26.96
CA GLN A 371 13.39 11.37 -26.60
C GLN A 371 13.04 10.77 -25.25
N VAL A 372 12.37 11.57 -24.43
CA VAL A 372 11.82 11.16 -23.14
C VAL A 372 10.32 11.39 -23.09
N ILE A 373 9.60 10.41 -22.56
CA ILE A 373 8.17 10.48 -22.25
C ILE A 373 7.99 10.57 -20.74
N VAL A 374 7.18 11.51 -20.27
CA VAL A 374 6.79 11.65 -18.86
C VAL A 374 5.27 11.66 -18.79
N PHE A 375 4.72 10.71 -18.03
CA PHE A 375 3.31 10.70 -17.64
C PHE A 375 3.20 11.35 -16.27
N ALA A 376 2.47 12.45 -16.17
CA ALA A 376 2.26 13.14 -14.91
C ALA A 376 1.01 14.02 -15.00
N GLN A 377 -0.08 13.59 -14.37
CA GLN A 377 -1.24 14.47 -14.15
C GLN A 377 -0.94 15.56 -13.12
N ARG A 378 -0.16 15.21 -12.10
CA ARG A 378 0.38 16.09 -11.07
C ARG A 378 1.70 15.49 -10.58
N THR A 379 2.64 16.34 -10.19
CA THR A 379 3.84 15.93 -9.45
C THR A 379 3.73 16.31 -7.98
N GLY A 380 4.13 15.39 -7.10
CA GLY A 380 4.17 15.57 -5.65
C GLY A 380 5.60 15.52 -5.11
N GLU A 381 5.84 16.17 -3.97
CA GLU A 381 7.03 15.88 -3.18
C GLU A 381 6.88 14.51 -2.50
N TYR A 382 7.96 13.74 -2.48
CA TYR A 382 8.00 12.45 -1.79
C TYR A 382 9.40 12.18 -1.25
N PHE A 383 9.61 12.39 0.05
CA PHE A 383 10.91 12.28 0.73
C PHE A 383 12.04 13.01 -0.01
N THR A 384 12.88 12.26 -0.74
CA THR A 384 14.02 12.80 -1.49
C THR A 384 13.64 13.32 -2.88
N LEU A 385 12.43 13.05 -3.34
CA LEU A 385 11.90 13.45 -4.64
C LEU A 385 11.27 14.84 -4.57
N LYS A 386 11.80 15.77 -5.36
CA LYS A 386 11.38 17.17 -5.44
C LYS A 386 11.02 17.54 -6.88
N PRO A 387 9.76 17.91 -7.17
CA PRO A 387 9.32 18.23 -8.53
C PRO A 387 10.18 19.32 -9.21
N ALA A 388 10.58 20.35 -8.46
CA ALA A 388 11.44 21.42 -8.97
C ALA A 388 12.76 20.88 -9.56
N VAL A 389 13.39 19.90 -8.91
CA VAL A 389 14.64 19.30 -9.39
C VAL A 389 14.40 18.51 -10.66
N LEU A 390 13.29 17.77 -10.76
CA LEU A 390 12.93 17.07 -12.00
C LEU A 390 12.73 18.07 -13.15
N THR A 391 11.99 19.16 -12.91
CA THR A 391 11.74 20.21 -13.91
C THR A 391 13.05 20.87 -14.37
N GLU A 392 13.96 21.22 -13.46
CA GLU A 392 15.28 21.76 -13.80
C GLU A 392 16.08 20.81 -14.70
N ARG A 393 16.11 19.52 -14.37
CA ARG A 393 16.81 18.49 -15.16
C ARG A 393 16.21 18.31 -16.54
N LEU A 394 14.88 18.33 -16.66
CA LEU A 394 14.19 18.25 -17.94
C LEU A 394 14.44 19.50 -18.80
N VAL A 395 14.48 20.70 -18.21
CA VAL A 395 14.85 21.93 -18.92
C VAL A 395 16.29 21.87 -19.44
N ALA A 396 17.23 21.39 -18.63
CA ALA A 396 18.63 21.20 -19.04
C ALA A 396 18.74 20.19 -20.19
N TYR A 397 18.04 19.05 -20.09
CA TYR A 397 17.96 18.04 -21.13
C TYR A 397 17.43 18.60 -22.47
N ARG A 398 16.37 19.42 -22.43
CA ARG A 398 15.84 20.09 -23.62
C ARG A 398 16.85 21.07 -24.24
N LYS A 399 17.57 21.84 -23.41
CA LYS A 399 18.63 22.75 -23.89
C LYS A 399 19.78 22.00 -24.56
N ALA A 400 20.06 20.77 -24.15
CA ALA A 400 21.03 19.89 -24.78
C ALA A 400 20.54 19.20 -26.07
N GLY A 401 19.35 19.55 -26.58
CA GLY A 401 18.77 19.02 -27.82
C GLY A 401 17.84 17.82 -27.64
N GLY A 402 17.60 17.39 -26.39
CA GLY A 402 16.64 16.34 -26.07
C GLY A 402 15.19 16.75 -26.33
N LYS A 403 14.32 15.77 -26.61
CA LYS A 403 12.89 15.98 -26.86
C LYS A 403 12.05 15.41 -25.73
N ILE A 404 11.13 16.21 -25.20
CA ILE A 404 10.23 15.79 -24.11
C ILE A 404 8.81 15.66 -24.67
N ILE A 405 8.19 14.52 -24.44
CA ILE A 405 6.75 14.32 -24.57
C ILE A 405 6.19 14.28 -23.14
N TRP A 406 5.45 15.31 -22.76
CA TRP A 406 4.76 15.38 -21.48
C TRP A 406 3.28 15.04 -21.70
N VAL A 407 2.77 14.07 -20.94
CA VAL A 407 1.38 13.61 -21.05
C VAL A 407 0.70 13.76 -19.68
N GLY A 408 -0.35 14.59 -19.61
CA GLY A 408 -1.08 14.86 -18.38
C GLY A 408 -1.26 16.36 -18.12
N GLY A 409 -1.04 16.77 -16.87
CA GLY A 409 -1.18 18.16 -16.41
C GLY A 409 -0.02 19.05 -16.87
N ALA A 410 0.08 20.27 -16.33
CA ALA A 410 1.21 21.14 -16.61
C ALA A 410 2.48 20.64 -15.86
N PRO A 411 3.67 20.70 -16.49
CA PRO A 411 4.95 20.31 -15.89
C PRO A 411 5.45 21.23 -14.77
#